data_AF-A0A3S4SXS8-F1
#
_entry.id   AF-A0A3S4SXS8-F1
#
_cell.length_a   1.000
_cell.length_b   1.000
_cell.length_c   1.000
_cell.angle_alpha   90.00
_cell.angle_beta   90.00
_cell.angle_gamma   90.00
#
_symmetry.space_group_name_H-M   'P 1'
#
loop_
_entity.id
_entity.type
_entity.pdbx_description
1 polymer ?
#
loop_
_entity_poly.entity_id
_entity_poly.type
_entity_poly.pdbx_seq_one_letter_code
_entity_poly.pdbx_strand_id
1 'polypeptide(L)'
;MFSLSNRRYTGAKTRLLDSIDTSILKSFDYRERKNLSFFDVFSGTGVVSEYFAKKKEFNSIIINDFLHSNFIIYQGFFTQDLFDLEKLESFKKEFAKLKPKDIKENYYSKHFGDKFFSKNDSKIIGYVRDRLDYLLDQKAINEKEFYILLSSLLYSVDRVANTVGHYDAYRKNVILQDRFSYELISPLKLEKSIEIYKEDSNVLAQNLLKQKRHIDIAFIDPPYNSRQYSRFYHLLENLALNKKPELYGVALKPKPTNLSRYCKVEAREAFKDLIESLAKICKVLVVTYNNTYSANARSNARLSDREIMDILESRGKTQIFEYDFKPFTSGKGKLVNHKERIFICLTQR
;
A
#
# COMPACT_ATOMS: atom_id res chain seq x y z
N MET A 1 -18.87 -4.35 5.04
CA MET A 1 -17.76 -3.40 5.22
C MET A 1 -16.44 -4.04 4.86
N PHE A 2 -15.44 -3.26 4.45
CA PHE A 2 -14.10 -3.74 4.11
C PHE A 2 -13.11 -3.66 5.26
N SER A 3 -12.31 -4.72 5.43
CA SER A 3 -11.04 -4.70 6.17
C SER A 3 -9.88 -4.32 5.26
N LEU A 4 -8.76 -3.88 5.84
CA LEU A 4 -7.54 -3.52 5.10
C LEU A 4 -7.11 -4.62 4.10
N SER A 5 -7.16 -5.88 4.53
CA SER A 5 -6.80 -7.06 3.74
C SER A 5 -7.68 -7.34 2.52
N ASN A 6 -8.83 -6.66 2.36
CA ASN A 6 -9.72 -6.88 1.22
C ASN A 6 -9.23 -6.24 -0.10
N ARG A 7 -8.28 -5.29 -0.06
CA ARG A 7 -7.74 -4.66 -1.28
C ARG A 7 -6.66 -5.54 -1.90
N ARG A 8 -6.73 -5.73 -3.22
CA ARG A 8 -5.66 -6.45 -3.94
C ARG A 8 -4.43 -5.56 -4.05
N TYR A 9 -3.28 -6.12 -3.68
CA TYR A 9 -2.01 -5.45 -3.81
C TYR A 9 -0.90 -6.46 -4.10
N THR A 10 -0.12 -6.19 -5.14
CA THR A 10 1.02 -7.03 -5.52
C THR A 10 2.05 -6.97 -4.40
N GLY A 11 2.48 -8.14 -3.90
CA GLY A 11 3.45 -8.23 -2.81
C GLY A 11 2.87 -8.10 -1.40
N ALA A 12 1.54 -8.01 -1.23
CA ALA A 12 0.92 -7.92 0.10
C ALA A 12 1.35 -9.08 1.03
N LYS A 13 1.78 -8.73 2.24
CA LYS A 13 2.33 -9.67 3.24
C LYS A 13 1.29 -10.36 4.12
N THR A 14 0.01 -10.30 3.77
CA THR A 14 -1.09 -10.89 4.56
C THR A 14 -0.86 -12.37 4.92
N ARG A 15 -0.21 -13.14 4.03
CA ARG A 15 0.10 -14.58 4.26
C ARG A 15 1.40 -14.84 5.01
N LEU A 16 2.20 -13.81 5.27
CA LEU A 16 3.52 -13.89 5.89
C LEU A 16 3.57 -13.19 7.25
N LEU A 17 2.45 -12.66 7.75
CA LEU A 17 2.40 -11.92 9.01
C LEU A 17 2.97 -12.75 10.17
N ASP A 18 2.54 -14.00 10.32
CA ASP A 18 3.02 -14.89 11.38
C ASP A 18 4.49 -15.29 11.20
N SER A 19 4.95 -15.44 9.95
CA SER A 19 6.36 -15.69 9.62
C SER A 19 7.26 -14.51 9.99
N ILE A 20 6.82 -13.29 9.67
CA ILE A 20 7.50 -12.04 10.05
C ILE A 20 7.56 -11.95 11.57
N ASP A 21 6.42 -12.15 12.25
CA ASP A 21 6.34 -12.07 13.69
C ASP A 21 7.26 -13.09 14.40
N THR A 22 7.21 -14.34 13.94
CA THR A 22 8.06 -15.42 14.45
C THR A 22 9.54 -15.12 14.25
N SER A 23 9.92 -14.56 13.10
CA SER A 23 11.31 -14.19 12.82
C SER A 23 11.79 -13.09 13.76
N ILE A 24 10.95 -12.06 13.98
CA ILE A 24 11.26 -11.00 14.94
C ILE A 24 11.41 -11.59 16.34
N LEU A 25 10.48 -12.41 16.82
CA LEU A 25 10.53 -12.98 18.17
C LEU A 25 11.77 -13.85 18.41
N LYS A 26 12.27 -14.56 17.40
CA LYS A 26 13.49 -15.39 17.51
C LYS A 26 14.76 -14.55 17.68
N SER A 27 14.82 -13.37 17.09
CA SER A 27 15.99 -12.49 17.13
C SER A 27 15.88 -11.39 18.18
N PHE A 28 14.66 -10.94 18.46
CA PHE A 28 14.29 -9.86 19.35
C PHE A 28 12.94 -10.18 20.00
N ASP A 29 12.99 -10.88 21.14
CA ASP A 29 11.77 -11.15 21.90
C ASP A 29 11.23 -9.83 22.49
N TYR A 30 10.09 -9.40 21.95
CA TYR A 30 9.45 -8.16 22.34
C TYR A 30 8.31 -8.37 23.35
N ARG A 31 7.95 -9.62 23.69
CA ARG A 31 6.78 -9.95 24.55
C ARG A 31 6.89 -9.44 25.98
N GLU A 32 8.12 -9.36 26.49
CA GLU A 32 8.42 -8.82 27.82
C GLU A 32 8.63 -7.30 27.81
N ARG A 33 8.45 -6.65 26.65
CA ARG A 33 8.63 -5.20 26.47
C ARG A 33 7.29 -4.49 26.39
N LYS A 34 7.31 -3.18 26.63
CA LYS A 34 6.14 -2.32 26.58
C LYS A 34 6.47 -1.02 25.86
N ASN A 35 5.44 -0.36 25.34
CA ASN A 35 5.53 0.95 24.70
C ASN A 35 6.48 0.98 23.50
N LEU A 36 6.54 -0.11 22.73
CA LEU A 36 7.39 -0.19 21.55
C LEU A 36 6.84 0.65 20.40
N SER A 37 7.73 1.13 19.55
CA SER A 37 7.38 1.74 18.28
C SER A 37 7.64 0.80 17.10
N PHE A 38 6.70 0.74 16.15
CA PHE A 38 6.86 0.01 14.89
C PHE A 38 6.76 0.99 13.72
N PHE A 39 7.79 1.03 12.88
CA PHE A 39 7.82 1.84 11.67
C PHE A 39 7.72 0.96 10.42
N ASP A 40 6.59 1.01 9.74
CA ASP A 40 6.38 0.38 8.45
C ASP A 40 6.82 1.33 7.33
N VAL A 41 8.02 1.10 6.80
CA VAL A 41 8.74 2.04 5.93
C VAL A 41 8.17 2.09 4.50
N PHE A 42 7.57 0.98 4.06
CA PHE A 42 6.96 0.77 2.74
C PHE A 42 5.61 0.08 2.90
N SER A 43 4.65 0.78 3.51
CA SER A 43 3.46 0.15 4.09
C SER A 43 2.53 -0.50 3.08
N GLY A 44 2.52 -0.09 1.81
CA GLY A 44 1.67 -0.69 0.78
C GLY A 44 0.19 -0.65 1.18
N THR A 45 -0.41 -1.79 1.52
CA THR A 45 -1.78 -1.83 2.03
C THR A 45 -1.91 -1.50 3.51
N GLY A 46 -0.83 -1.49 4.29
CA GLY A 46 -0.86 -1.28 5.75
C GLY A 46 -1.21 -2.53 6.54
N VAL A 47 -1.25 -3.72 5.93
CA VAL A 47 -1.62 -4.97 6.64
C VAL A 47 -0.58 -5.39 7.69
N VAL A 48 0.70 -5.07 7.49
CA VAL A 48 1.76 -5.32 8.48
C VAL A 48 1.61 -4.32 9.64
N SER A 49 1.45 -3.04 9.32
CA SER A 49 1.09 -2.00 10.31
C SER A 49 -0.11 -2.38 11.18
N GLU A 50 -1.22 -2.85 10.59
CA GLU A 50 -2.41 -3.30 11.33
C GLU A 50 -2.10 -4.45 12.28
N TYR A 51 -1.33 -5.44 11.81
CA TYR A 51 -0.98 -6.61 12.60
C TYR A 51 -0.20 -6.23 13.87
N PHE A 52 0.81 -5.37 13.74
CA PHE A 52 1.60 -4.92 14.89
C PHE A 52 0.86 -3.87 15.75
N ALA A 53 0.00 -3.04 15.17
CA ALA A 53 -0.84 -2.10 15.92
C ALA A 53 -1.82 -2.79 16.89
N LYS A 54 -2.26 -4.00 16.55
CA LYS A 54 -3.15 -4.83 17.38
C LYS A 54 -2.44 -5.51 18.55
N LYS A 55 -1.10 -5.50 18.58
CA LYS A 55 -0.32 -6.10 19.67
C LYS A 55 -0.18 -5.10 20.83
N LYS A 56 -0.29 -5.60 22.06
CA LYS A 56 -0.28 -4.77 23.28
C LYS A 56 1.08 -4.14 23.57
N GLU A 57 2.15 -4.75 23.07
CA GLU A 57 3.54 -4.34 23.30
C GLU A 57 3.89 -3.06 22.54
N PHE A 58 3.19 -2.78 21.44
CA PHE A 58 3.41 -1.63 20.57
C PHE A 58 2.41 -0.52 20.87
N ASN A 59 2.88 0.70 21.15
CA ASN A 59 2.02 1.87 21.39
C ASN A 59 2.22 3.00 20.39
N SER A 60 3.25 2.94 19.54
CA SER A 60 3.49 3.91 18.49
C SER A 60 3.65 3.20 17.15
N ILE A 61 2.86 3.58 16.15
CA ILE A 61 2.94 3.03 14.80
C ILE A 61 3.22 4.17 13.84
N ILE A 62 4.29 4.03 13.07
CA ILE A 62 4.64 4.96 12.00
C ILE A 62 4.39 4.23 10.68
N ILE A 63 3.59 4.83 9.80
CA ILE A 63 3.16 4.23 8.54
C ILE A 63 3.61 5.17 7.43
N ASN A 64 4.34 4.66 6.44
CA ASN A 64 4.78 5.45 5.30
C ASN A 64 4.56 4.73 3.97
N ASP A 65 4.02 5.47 3.01
CA ASP A 65 4.07 5.09 1.61
C ASP A 65 3.99 6.34 0.74
N PHE A 66 4.80 6.40 -0.31
CA PHE A 66 4.82 7.54 -1.21
C PHE A 66 3.60 7.66 -2.14
N LEU A 67 2.77 6.62 -2.31
CA LEU A 67 1.54 6.66 -3.12
C LEU A 67 0.41 7.34 -2.36
N HIS A 68 -0.24 8.30 -3.01
CA HIS A 68 -1.35 9.03 -2.41
C HIS A 68 -2.56 8.14 -2.17
N SER A 69 -2.85 7.19 -3.06
CA SER A 69 -3.94 6.23 -2.86
C SER A 69 -3.76 5.39 -1.59
N ASN A 70 -2.51 5.04 -1.23
CA ASN A 70 -2.20 4.34 0.00
C ASN A 70 -2.35 5.27 1.22
N PHE A 71 -1.86 6.51 1.13
CA PHE A 71 -2.06 7.53 2.16
C PHE A 71 -3.53 7.75 2.50
N ILE A 72 -4.42 7.88 1.50
CA ILE A 72 -5.88 8.00 1.73
C ILE A 72 -6.42 6.82 2.54
N ILE A 73 -5.98 5.60 2.20
CA ILE A 73 -6.38 4.38 2.90
C ILE A 73 -5.89 4.40 4.35
N TYR A 74 -4.67 4.87 4.59
CA TYR A 74 -4.15 5.00 5.96
C TYR A 74 -4.97 6.00 6.77
N GLN A 75 -5.30 7.16 6.19
CA GLN A 75 -6.16 8.14 6.83
C GLN A 75 -7.56 7.57 7.13
N GLY A 76 -8.12 6.78 6.20
CA GLY A 76 -9.42 6.13 6.40
C GLY A 76 -9.42 5.10 7.53
N PHE A 77 -8.41 4.22 7.57
CA PHE A 77 -8.37 3.11 8.51
C PHE A 77 -7.72 3.42 9.86
N PHE A 78 -6.63 4.17 9.91
CA PHE A 78 -5.75 4.24 11.09
C PHE A 78 -5.94 5.49 11.94
N THR A 79 -6.32 6.64 11.38
CA THR A 79 -6.50 7.84 12.22
C THR A 79 -7.69 7.68 13.16
N GLN A 80 -7.60 8.25 14.35
CA GLN A 80 -8.59 8.09 15.42
C GLN A 80 -9.49 9.34 15.58
N ASP A 81 -9.51 10.23 14.58
CA ASP A 81 -10.40 11.39 14.55
C ASP A 81 -11.88 10.97 14.58
N LEU A 82 -12.71 11.86 15.13
CA LEU A 82 -14.16 11.64 15.23
C LEU A 82 -14.84 11.67 13.86
N PHE A 83 -15.81 10.78 13.67
CA PHE A 83 -16.66 10.72 12.48
C PHE A 83 -18.07 10.25 12.87
N ASP A 84 -19.05 10.58 12.03
CA ASP A 84 -20.45 10.16 12.21
C ASP A 84 -20.76 8.93 11.33
N LEU A 85 -20.94 7.78 11.97
CA LEU A 85 -21.25 6.52 11.26
C LEU A 85 -22.63 6.54 10.58
N GLU A 86 -23.64 7.17 11.19
CA GLU A 86 -24.98 7.24 10.59
C GLU A 86 -24.96 8.08 9.31
N LYS A 87 -24.19 9.17 9.32
CA LYS A 87 -23.95 10.00 8.14
C LYS A 87 -23.27 9.20 7.02
N LEU A 88 -22.23 8.41 7.33
CA LEU A 88 -21.56 7.55 6.35
C LEU A 88 -22.51 6.50 5.76
N GLU A 89 -23.34 5.86 6.59
CA GLU A 89 -24.34 4.88 6.14
C GLU A 89 -25.44 5.55 5.28
N SER A 90 -25.81 6.79 5.58
CA SER A 90 -26.71 7.59 4.75
C SER A 90 -26.15 7.79 3.34
N PHE A 91 -24.88 8.21 3.22
CA PHE A 91 -24.23 8.35 1.91
C PHE A 91 -24.10 7.02 1.17
N LYS A 92 -23.78 5.92 1.86
CA LYS A 92 -23.78 4.58 1.25
C LYS A 92 -25.15 4.26 0.63
N LYS A 93 -26.24 4.51 1.36
CA LYS A 93 -27.61 4.30 0.87
C LYS A 93 -27.97 5.23 -0.29
N GLU A 94 -27.50 6.48 -0.27
CA GLU A 94 -27.65 7.43 -1.38
C GLU A 94 -26.97 6.89 -2.64
N PHE A 95 -25.69 6.51 -2.54
CA PHE A 95 -24.91 6.02 -3.67
C PHE A 95 -25.45 4.69 -4.24
N ALA A 96 -26.00 3.82 -3.40
CA ALA A 96 -26.65 2.58 -3.83
C ALA A 96 -27.92 2.80 -4.67
N LYS A 97 -28.56 3.97 -4.57
CA LYS A 97 -29.78 4.31 -5.34
C LYS A 97 -29.49 4.96 -6.68
N LEU A 98 -28.22 5.29 -6.98
CA LEU A 98 -27.83 5.93 -8.22
C LEU A 98 -28.16 5.06 -9.43
N LYS A 99 -28.77 5.66 -10.45
CA LYS A 99 -29.07 4.98 -11.71
C LYS A 99 -28.15 5.53 -12.81
N PRO A 100 -27.36 4.68 -13.50
CA PRO A 100 -26.42 5.12 -14.53
C PRO A 100 -27.03 5.98 -15.66
N LYS A 101 -28.31 5.74 -15.98
CA LYS A 101 -29.05 6.49 -16.99
C LYS A 101 -29.27 7.96 -16.63
N ASP A 102 -29.32 8.27 -15.33
CA ASP A 102 -29.54 9.62 -14.81
C ASP A 102 -28.22 10.39 -14.64
N ILE A 103 -27.07 9.72 -14.89
CA ILE A 103 -25.73 10.27 -14.75
C ILE A 103 -25.16 10.57 -16.15
N LYS A 104 -24.81 11.84 -16.38
CA LYS A 104 -24.11 12.28 -17.60
C LYS A 104 -22.73 11.63 -17.69
N GLU A 105 -22.21 11.50 -18.91
CA GLU A 105 -20.83 11.04 -19.09
C GLU A 105 -19.84 11.97 -18.40
N ASN A 106 -18.94 11.38 -17.62
CA ASN A 106 -17.85 12.04 -16.92
C ASN A 106 -16.49 11.49 -17.38
N TYR A 107 -15.40 12.10 -16.89
CA TYR A 107 -14.03 11.71 -17.20
C TYR A 107 -13.80 10.19 -17.08
N TYR A 108 -14.23 9.56 -15.98
CA TYR A 108 -14.02 8.14 -15.74
C TYR A 108 -14.75 7.26 -16.75
N SER A 109 -16.01 7.58 -17.06
CA SER A 109 -16.79 6.86 -18.09
C SER A 109 -16.25 7.04 -19.51
N LYS A 110 -15.65 8.20 -19.83
CA LYS A 110 -15.04 8.45 -21.14
C LYS A 110 -13.73 7.67 -21.32
N HIS A 111 -12.90 7.63 -20.28
CA HIS A 111 -11.57 7.04 -20.38
C HIS A 111 -11.54 5.56 -19.97
N PHE A 112 -12.11 5.18 -18.83
CA PHE A 112 -11.98 3.84 -18.27
C PHE A 112 -13.16 2.89 -18.55
N GLY A 113 -14.29 3.45 -19.05
CA GLY A 113 -15.44 2.69 -19.52
C GLY A 113 -15.07 1.72 -20.65
N ASP A 114 -15.68 0.54 -20.59
CA ASP A 114 -15.51 -0.62 -21.48
C ASP A 114 -14.08 -1.16 -21.52
N LYS A 115 -13.27 -0.80 -20.52
CA LYS A 115 -11.88 -1.21 -20.38
C LYS A 115 -11.62 -1.78 -19.00
N PHE A 116 -11.45 -0.90 -18.01
CA PHE A 116 -11.24 -1.28 -16.62
C PHE A 116 -12.57 -1.56 -15.90
N PHE A 117 -13.65 -0.89 -16.31
CA PHE A 117 -14.99 -1.10 -15.76
C PHE A 117 -16.01 -1.04 -16.89
N SER A 118 -17.24 -1.51 -16.65
CA SER A 118 -18.33 -1.24 -17.59
C SER A 118 -18.55 0.27 -17.73
N LYS A 119 -19.17 0.70 -18.83
CA LYS A 119 -19.51 2.11 -19.04
C LYS A 119 -20.38 2.68 -17.91
N ASN A 120 -21.39 1.93 -17.46
CA ASN A 120 -22.32 2.34 -16.41
C ASN A 120 -21.66 2.41 -15.04
N ASP A 121 -20.86 1.41 -14.66
CA ASP A 121 -20.08 1.44 -13.42
C ASP A 121 -19.16 2.66 -13.39
N SER A 122 -18.49 2.95 -14.53
CA SER A 122 -17.61 4.12 -14.64
C SER A 122 -18.33 5.46 -14.46
N LYS A 123 -19.61 5.57 -14.88
CA LYS A 123 -20.42 6.76 -14.63
C LYS A 123 -20.67 6.94 -13.13
N ILE A 124 -21.11 5.88 -12.44
CA ILE A 124 -21.37 5.92 -11.00
C ILE A 124 -20.08 6.27 -10.24
N ILE A 125 -18.97 5.58 -10.54
CA ILE A 125 -17.66 5.81 -9.89
C ILE A 125 -17.26 7.28 -10.01
N GLY A 126 -17.35 7.86 -11.21
CA GLY A 126 -16.99 9.26 -11.43
C GLY A 126 -17.92 10.23 -10.71
N TYR A 127 -19.23 9.96 -10.70
CA TYR A 127 -20.19 10.77 -9.96
C TYR A 127 -19.91 10.75 -8.46
N VAL A 128 -19.75 9.56 -7.88
CA VAL A 128 -19.45 9.40 -6.45
C VAL A 128 -18.16 10.12 -6.11
N ARG A 129 -17.10 9.97 -6.92
CA ARG A 129 -15.83 10.66 -6.65
C ARG A 129 -16.00 12.18 -6.62
N ASP A 130 -16.62 12.77 -7.64
CA ASP A 130 -16.82 14.22 -7.72
C ASP A 130 -17.75 14.72 -6.59
N ARG A 131 -18.73 13.90 -6.19
CA ARG A 131 -19.62 14.19 -5.07
C ARG A 131 -18.87 14.26 -3.73
N LEU A 132 -17.86 13.42 -3.51
CA LEU A 132 -17.05 13.47 -2.28
C LEU A 132 -16.26 14.78 -2.15
N ASP A 133 -15.66 15.28 -3.24
CA ASP A 133 -14.97 16.58 -3.21
C ASP A 133 -15.96 17.71 -2.91
N TYR A 134 -17.11 17.71 -3.58
CA TYR A 134 -18.17 18.68 -3.32
C TYR A 134 -18.62 18.67 -1.85
N LEU A 135 -18.85 17.50 -1.26
CA LEU A 135 -19.29 17.38 0.14
C LEU A 135 -18.23 17.94 1.12
N LEU A 136 -16.95 17.70 0.83
CA LEU A 136 -15.85 18.24 1.64
C LEU A 136 -15.75 19.76 1.50
N ASP A 137 -15.82 20.28 0.27
CA ASP A 137 -15.75 21.73 -0.02
C ASP A 137 -16.92 22.50 0.64
N GLN A 138 -18.11 21.90 0.66
CA GLN A 138 -19.28 22.45 1.34
C GLN A 138 -19.28 22.22 2.85
N LYS A 139 -18.23 21.59 3.41
CA LYS A 139 -18.13 21.21 4.83
C LYS A 139 -19.30 20.34 5.33
N ALA A 140 -19.95 19.61 4.42
CA ALA A 140 -21.01 18.66 4.76
C ALA A 140 -20.46 17.38 5.38
N ILE A 141 -19.18 17.09 5.10
CA ILE A 141 -18.39 16.05 5.75
C ILE A 141 -17.07 16.65 6.24
N ASN A 142 -16.53 16.08 7.32
CA ASN A 142 -15.19 16.42 7.81
C ASN A 142 -14.10 15.62 7.05
N GLU A 143 -12.82 15.92 7.32
CA GLU A 143 -11.70 15.25 6.65
C GLU A 143 -11.67 13.74 6.90
N LYS A 144 -11.96 13.30 8.14
CA LYS A 144 -11.99 11.88 8.49
C LYS A 144 -13.08 11.14 7.71
N GLU A 145 -14.29 11.70 7.68
CA GLU A 145 -15.43 11.18 6.93
C GLU A 145 -15.12 11.12 5.42
N PHE A 146 -14.47 12.16 4.87
CA PHE A 146 -13.99 12.16 3.50
C PHE A 146 -13.00 11.02 3.24
N TYR A 147 -12.00 10.82 4.10
CA TYR A 147 -11.03 9.73 3.93
C TYR A 147 -11.68 8.35 4.06
N ILE A 148 -12.66 8.17 4.94
CA ILE A 148 -13.44 6.92 5.05
C ILE A 148 -14.22 6.68 3.75
N LEU A 149 -14.96 7.66 3.26
CA LEU A 149 -15.75 7.52 2.03
C LEU A 149 -14.87 7.32 0.79
N LEU A 150 -13.76 8.04 0.68
CA LEU A 150 -12.86 7.88 -0.45
C LEU A 150 -12.15 6.53 -0.41
N SER A 151 -11.71 6.07 0.75
CA SER A 151 -11.17 4.71 0.91
C SER A 151 -12.20 3.65 0.54
N SER A 152 -13.45 3.83 0.97
CA SER A 152 -14.58 2.96 0.61
C SER A 152 -14.79 2.88 -0.90
N LEU A 153 -14.71 4.02 -1.60
CA LEU A 153 -14.75 4.07 -3.06
C LEU A 153 -13.60 3.28 -3.68
N LEU A 154 -12.36 3.50 -3.23
CA LEU A 154 -11.17 2.81 -3.76
C LEU A 154 -11.29 1.27 -3.62
N TYR A 155 -11.79 0.78 -2.48
CA TYR A 155 -12.01 -0.65 -2.26
C TYR A 155 -13.16 -1.22 -3.12
N SER A 156 -14.28 -0.50 -3.21
CA SER A 156 -15.40 -0.90 -4.08
C SER A 156 -15.01 -0.98 -5.55
N VAL A 157 -14.21 -0.01 -6.04
CA VAL A 157 -13.68 0.01 -7.40
C VAL A 157 -12.76 -1.17 -7.66
N ASP A 158 -11.89 -1.53 -6.71
CA ASP A 158 -10.97 -2.64 -6.90
C ASP A 158 -11.66 -3.99 -7.08
N ARG A 159 -12.84 -4.20 -6.48
CA ARG A 159 -13.61 -5.44 -6.62
C ARG A 159 -14.18 -5.68 -8.02
N VAL A 160 -14.51 -4.61 -8.73
CA VAL A 160 -15.15 -4.69 -10.05
C VAL A 160 -14.17 -4.49 -11.21
N ALA A 161 -12.95 -4.04 -10.91
CA ALA A 161 -11.92 -3.78 -11.92
C ALA A 161 -11.59 -5.03 -12.77
N ASN A 162 -11.63 -4.84 -14.08
CA ASN A 162 -11.28 -5.84 -15.09
C ASN A 162 -9.76 -6.03 -15.23
N THR A 163 -9.12 -6.45 -14.14
CA THR A 163 -7.67 -6.64 -14.05
C THR A 163 -7.30 -7.99 -13.44
N VAL A 164 -6.02 -8.33 -13.49
CA VAL A 164 -5.47 -9.54 -12.83
C VAL A 164 -4.91 -9.26 -11.43
N GLY A 165 -5.30 -8.13 -10.80
CA GLY A 165 -4.83 -7.72 -9.48
C GLY A 165 -4.01 -6.42 -9.44
N HIS A 166 -3.75 -5.82 -10.60
CA HIS A 166 -3.14 -4.49 -10.75
C HIS A 166 -3.62 -3.80 -12.04
N TYR A 167 -3.49 -2.49 -12.14
CA TYR A 167 -4.02 -1.67 -13.25
C TYR A 167 -3.02 -1.51 -14.41
N ASP A 168 -1.90 -2.25 -14.40
CA ASP A 168 -0.89 -2.19 -15.48
C ASP A 168 -1.47 -2.57 -16.87
N ALA A 169 -2.56 -3.34 -16.89
CA ALA A 169 -3.35 -3.71 -18.05
C ALA A 169 -4.77 -4.15 -17.63
N TYR A 170 -5.71 -4.15 -18.58
CA TYR A 170 -7.04 -4.76 -18.44
C TYR A 170 -7.21 -5.93 -19.43
N ARG A 171 -8.15 -6.82 -19.14
CA ARG A 171 -8.42 -7.99 -20.01
C ARG A 171 -9.22 -7.57 -21.23
N LYS A 172 -8.78 -7.96 -22.43
CA LYS A 172 -9.48 -7.74 -23.70
C LYS A 172 -10.50 -8.87 -23.95
N ASN A 173 -11.51 -8.59 -24.78
CA ASN A 173 -12.53 -9.54 -25.21
C ASN A 173 -13.34 -10.13 -24.05
N VAL A 174 -13.57 -9.33 -23.01
CA VAL A 174 -14.42 -9.68 -21.86
C VAL A 174 -15.65 -8.78 -21.90
N ILE A 175 -16.84 -9.37 -21.85
CA ILE A 175 -18.09 -8.63 -21.65
C ILE A 175 -18.13 -8.16 -20.20
N LEU A 176 -18.09 -6.85 -19.98
CA LEU A 176 -18.12 -6.26 -18.64
C LEU A 176 -19.57 -6.13 -18.17
N GLN A 177 -19.83 -6.66 -16.97
CA GLN A 177 -21.11 -6.54 -16.29
C GLN A 177 -21.10 -5.36 -15.33
N ASP A 178 -22.25 -4.69 -15.20
CA ASP A 178 -22.50 -3.66 -14.20
C ASP A 178 -22.60 -4.30 -12.82
N ARG A 179 -21.57 -4.10 -12.00
CA ARG A 179 -21.44 -4.78 -10.69
C ARG A 179 -20.98 -3.84 -9.59
N PHE A 180 -20.79 -2.56 -9.88
CA PHE A 180 -20.31 -1.62 -8.89
C PHE A 180 -21.30 -1.51 -7.73
N SER A 181 -20.80 -1.79 -6.52
CA SER A 181 -21.53 -1.61 -5.28
C SER A 181 -20.64 -0.85 -4.30
N TYR A 182 -21.17 0.26 -3.79
CA TYR A 182 -20.47 1.11 -2.83
C TYR A 182 -20.59 0.53 -1.41
N GLU A 183 -19.47 0.12 -0.84
CA GLU A 183 -19.41 -0.53 0.47
C GLU A 183 -18.40 0.21 1.36
N LEU A 184 -18.79 0.48 2.60
CA LEU A 184 -17.95 1.22 3.54
C LEU A 184 -16.75 0.37 3.99
N ILE A 185 -15.62 1.01 4.22
CA ILE A 185 -14.53 0.42 5.02
C ILE A 185 -14.93 0.36 6.50
N SER A 186 -14.23 -0.46 7.28
CA SER A 186 -14.34 -0.49 8.74
C SER A 186 -13.07 0.14 9.35
N PRO A 187 -13.09 1.43 9.74
CA PRO A 187 -11.96 2.05 10.42
C PRO A 187 -11.51 1.24 11.64
N LEU A 188 -10.20 1.21 11.90
CA LEU A 188 -9.63 0.54 13.06
C LEU A 188 -9.87 1.38 14.31
N LYS A 189 -10.22 0.71 15.40
CA LYS A 189 -10.27 1.32 16.74
C LYS A 189 -8.98 0.94 17.46
N LEU A 190 -8.10 1.92 17.66
CA LEU A 190 -6.76 1.72 18.20
C LEU A 190 -6.49 2.77 19.29
N GLU A 191 -6.13 2.33 20.49
CA GLU A 191 -5.61 3.21 21.56
C GLU A 191 -4.09 3.32 21.44
N LYS A 192 -3.62 3.89 20.33
CA LYS A 192 -2.21 3.91 19.91
C LYS A 192 -1.85 5.26 19.30
N SER A 193 -0.61 5.69 19.44
CA SER A 193 -0.07 6.82 18.67
C SER A 193 0.16 6.37 17.24
N ILE A 194 -0.53 7.00 16.28
CA ILE A 194 -0.40 6.69 14.85
C ILE A 194 0.17 7.93 14.15
N GLU A 195 1.32 7.76 13.49
CA GLU A 195 1.89 8.76 12.58
C GLU A 195 1.84 8.24 11.15
N ILE A 196 1.25 9.02 10.24
CA ILE A 196 1.08 8.65 8.83
C ILE A 196 1.85 9.64 7.97
N TYR A 197 2.75 9.12 7.15
CA TYR A 197 3.56 9.88 6.21
C TYR A 197 3.27 9.46 4.77
N LYS A 198 3.42 10.42 3.85
CA LYS A 198 3.38 10.20 2.40
C LYS A 198 4.66 10.73 1.77
N GLU A 199 5.77 10.06 2.04
CA GLU A 199 7.10 10.50 1.65
C GLU A 199 7.91 9.37 0.97
N ASP A 200 8.94 9.78 0.24
CA ASP A 200 10.02 8.87 -0.13
C ASP A 200 10.69 8.35 1.16
N SER A 201 10.83 7.03 1.26
CA SER A 201 11.29 6.37 2.48
C SER A 201 12.70 6.80 2.91
N ASN A 202 13.61 7.09 1.98
CA ASN A 202 14.95 7.57 2.29
C ASN A 202 14.90 9.00 2.85
N VAL A 203 14.06 9.86 2.27
CA VAL A 203 13.85 11.23 2.75
C VAL A 203 13.26 11.22 4.15
N LEU A 204 12.23 10.41 4.39
CA LEU A 204 11.60 10.30 5.70
C LEU A 204 12.58 9.76 6.76
N ALA A 205 13.35 8.72 6.44
CA ALA A 205 14.37 8.19 7.36
C ALA A 205 15.40 9.25 7.76
N GLN A 206 15.84 10.09 6.82
CA GLN A 206 16.75 11.21 7.09
C GLN A 206 16.09 12.30 7.94
N ASN A 207 14.81 12.61 7.70
CA ASN A 207 14.06 13.58 8.50
C ASN A 207 13.89 13.10 9.95
N LEU A 208 13.50 11.83 10.15
CA LEU A 208 13.38 11.22 11.48
C LEU A 208 14.74 11.16 12.21
N LEU A 209 15.83 10.91 11.48
CA LEU A 209 17.19 10.99 12.02
C LEU A 209 17.54 12.41 12.49
N LYS A 210 17.27 13.45 11.69
CA LYS A 210 17.50 14.85 12.07
C LYS A 210 16.68 15.27 13.29
N GLN A 211 15.48 14.73 13.43
CA GLN A 211 14.61 14.89 14.59
C GLN A 211 15.07 14.08 15.81
N LYS A 212 16.17 13.32 15.71
CA LYS A 212 16.70 12.45 16.76
C LYS A 212 15.66 11.47 17.31
N ARG A 213 14.79 10.96 16.42
CA ARG A 213 13.78 9.96 16.80
C ARG A 213 14.48 8.69 17.29
N HIS A 214 13.82 7.98 18.19
CA HIS A 214 14.17 6.63 18.59
C HIS A 214 13.03 5.69 18.24
N ILE A 215 13.35 4.66 17.48
CA ILE A 215 12.38 3.68 17.00
C ILE A 215 12.86 2.28 17.43
N ASP A 216 11.97 1.41 17.89
CA ASP A 216 12.34 0.04 18.23
C ASP A 216 12.53 -0.82 16.98
N ILE A 217 11.50 -0.91 16.14
CA ILE A 217 11.49 -1.79 14.97
C ILE A 217 11.14 -1.00 13.72
N ALA A 218 11.97 -1.11 12.67
CA ALA A 218 11.61 -0.67 11.32
C ALA A 218 11.43 -1.88 10.39
N PHE A 219 10.26 -1.97 9.78
CA PHE A 219 9.91 -2.98 8.78
C PHE A 219 10.05 -2.41 7.37
N ILE A 220 10.81 -3.12 6.54
CA ILE A 220 11.36 -2.64 5.27
C ILE A 220 11.01 -3.66 4.18
N ASP A 221 9.99 -3.34 3.38
CA ASP A 221 9.52 -4.17 2.27
C ASP A 221 9.58 -3.41 0.93
N PRO A 222 10.78 -3.11 0.40
CA PRO A 222 10.94 -2.25 -0.76
C PRO A 222 10.50 -2.95 -2.05
N PRO A 223 10.21 -2.20 -3.12
CA PRO A 223 9.97 -2.78 -4.45
C PRO A 223 11.12 -3.69 -4.91
N TYR A 224 10.80 -4.91 -5.34
CA TYR A 224 11.81 -5.92 -5.71
C TYR A 224 12.42 -5.74 -7.09
N ASN A 225 11.66 -5.20 -8.04
CA ASN A 225 11.99 -5.27 -9.45
C ASN A 225 11.70 -3.95 -10.15
N SER A 226 11.90 -3.92 -11.48
CA SER A 226 11.78 -2.69 -12.25
C SER A 226 10.37 -2.10 -12.37
N ARG A 227 9.35 -2.81 -11.87
CA ARG A 227 7.95 -2.42 -12.00
C ARG A 227 7.60 -1.37 -10.96
N GLN A 228 7.32 -0.18 -11.47
CA GLN A 228 6.96 1.00 -10.69
C GLN A 228 5.52 0.86 -10.17
N TYR A 229 5.32 0.88 -8.85
CA TYR A 229 4.00 0.77 -8.24
C TYR A 229 3.06 1.92 -8.62
N SER A 230 3.59 3.13 -8.82
CA SER A 230 2.84 4.28 -9.36
C SER A 230 2.27 4.02 -10.77
N ARG A 231 2.89 3.12 -11.54
CA ARG A 231 2.40 2.69 -12.86
C ARG A 231 1.41 1.54 -12.76
N PHE A 232 1.56 0.66 -11.76
CA PHE A 232 0.64 -0.44 -11.48
C PHE A 232 -0.69 0.01 -10.89
N TYR A 233 -0.68 1.09 -10.10
CA TYR A 233 -1.86 1.59 -9.39
C TYR A 233 -2.29 2.97 -9.89
N HIS A 234 -1.87 3.37 -11.10
CA HIS A 234 -2.14 4.70 -11.66
C HIS A 234 -3.62 5.09 -11.67
N LEU A 235 -4.53 4.13 -11.85
CA LEU A 235 -5.97 4.39 -11.85
C LEU A 235 -6.46 4.73 -10.43
N LEU A 236 -6.07 3.94 -9.42
CA LEU A 236 -6.41 4.22 -8.03
C LEU A 236 -5.76 5.52 -7.55
N GLU A 237 -4.53 5.80 -7.99
CA GLU A 237 -3.83 7.05 -7.71
C GLU A 237 -4.57 8.26 -8.29
N ASN A 238 -5.02 8.15 -9.54
CA ASN A 238 -5.83 9.19 -10.17
C ASN A 238 -7.20 9.34 -9.49
N LEU A 239 -7.85 8.25 -9.09
CA LEU A 239 -9.13 8.28 -8.40
C LEU A 239 -8.98 8.94 -7.01
N ALA A 240 -7.90 8.65 -6.29
CA ALA A 240 -7.59 9.30 -5.02
C ALA A 240 -7.39 10.82 -5.20
N LEU A 241 -6.54 11.23 -6.16
CA LEU A 241 -6.20 12.63 -6.43
C LEU A 241 -7.32 13.42 -7.14
N ASN A 242 -8.20 12.74 -7.87
CA ASN A 242 -9.23 13.29 -8.77
C ASN A 242 -8.75 14.34 -9.79
N LYS A 243 -7.47 14.29 -10.19
CA LYS A 243 -6.85 15.30 -11.08
C LYS A 243 -7.26 15.22 -12.55
N LYS A 244 -7.85 14.10 -12.98
CA LYS A 244 -8.37 13.89 -14.36
C LYS A 244 -7.33 14.24 -15.45
N PRO A 245 -6.09 13.70 -15.38
CA PRO A 245 -5.02 14.04 -16.31
C PRO A 245 -5.26 13.48 -17.71
N GLU A 246 -4.51 13.95 -18.69
CA GLU A 246 -4.43 13.24 -19.97
C GLU A 246 -3.82 11.83 -19.81
N LEU A 247 -4.32 10.88 -20.60
CA LEU A 247 -3.96 9.47 -20.52
C LEU A 247 -3.38 8.97 -21.85
N TYR A 248 -2.36 8.12 -21.77
CA TYR A 248 -1.61 7.64 -22.92
C TYR A 248 -1.52 6.11 -22.95
N GLY A 249 -1.40 5.59 -24.17
CA GLY A 249 -1.19 4.17 -24.46
C GLY A 249 -2.39 3.28 -24.11
N VAL A 250 -2.24 1.99 -24.36
CA VAL A 250 -3.34 1.00 -24.21
C VAL A 250 -3.84 0.92 -22.77
N ALA A 251 -2.94 0.99 -21.79
CA ALA A 251 -3.31 0.91 -20.37
C ALA A 251 -3.81 2.24 -19.78
N LEU A 252 -3.93 3.30 -20.59
CA LEU A 252 -4.46 4.61 -20.18
C LEU A 252 -3.74 5.18 -18.95
N LYS A 253 -2.42 5.27 -19.04
CA LYS A 253 -1.59 5.77 -17.95
C LYS A 253 -1.33 7.26 -18.14
N PRO A 254 -1.37 8.07 -17.06
CA PRO A 254 -0.90 9.45 -17.14
C PRO A 254 0.62 9.50 -17.39
N LYS A 255 1.17 10.71 -17.55
CA LYS A 255 2.63 10.89 -17.57
C LYS A 255 3.25 10.29 -16.29
N PRO A 256 4.41 9.60 -16.38
CA PRO A 256 5.04 9.01 -15.20
C PRO A 256 5.38 10.06 -14.15
N THR A 257 4.92 9.84 -12.93
CA THR A 257 5.25 10.62 -11.74
C THR A 257 5.56 9.65 -10.60
N ASN A 258 6.26 10.12 -9.56
CA ASN A 258 6.52 9.34 -8.36
C ASN A 258 7.20 7.99 -8.66
N LEU A 259 8.39 8.05 -9.27
CA LEU A 259 9.16 6.87 -9.68
C LEU A 259 10.21 6.52 -8.63
N SER A 260 10.12 5.31 -8.08
CA SER A 260 11.02 4.85 -7.02
C SER A 260 12.42 4.51 -7.55
N ARG A 261 13.46 4.92 -6.81
CA ARG A 261 14.86 4.50 -7.03
C ARG A 261 15.04 2.98 -6.88
N TYR A 262 14.24 2.34 -6.02
CA TYR A 262 14.26 0.89 -5.80
C TYR A 262 13.85 0.08 -7.04
N CYS A 263 13.15 0.69 -7.99
CA CYS A 263 12.79 0.06 -9.26
C CYS A 263 13.81 0.34 -10.39
N LYS A 264 14.89 1.06 -10.11
CA LYS A 264 15.90 1.45 -11.09
C LYS A 264 17.25 0.76 -10.80
N VAL A 265 18.33 1.22 -11.43
CA VAL A 265 19.68 0.67 -11.23
C VAL A 265 20.28 1.12 -9.90
N GLU A 266 19.79 2.24 -9.37
CA GLU A 266 20.18 2.88 -8.12
C GLU A 266 19.60 2.18 -6.88
N ALA A 267 18.91 1.04 -7.04
CA ALA A 267 18.23 0.33 -5.96
C ALA A 267 19.17 -0.08 -4.82
N ARG A 268 20.38 -0.53 -5.15
CA ARG A 268 21.42 -0.89 -4.16
C ARG A 268 21.87 0.30 -3.33
N GLU A 269 22.15 1.43 -3.98
CA GLU A 269 22.57 2.64 -3.29
C GLU A 269 21.43 3.19 -2.44
N ALA A 270 20.21 3.25 -2.97
CA ALA A 270 19.04 3.68 -2.21
C ALA A 270 18.80 2.78 -0.98
N PHE A 271 18.92 1.46 -1.13
CA PHE A 271 18.81 0.53 -0.01
C PHE A 271 19.90 0.77 1.04
N LYS A 272 21.16 0.90 0.61
CA LYS A 272 22.28 1.24 1.50
C LYS A 272 21.98 2.53 2.28
N ASP A 273 21.70 3.64 1.59
CA ASP A 273 21.40 4.95 2.20
C ASP A 273 20.29 4.84 3.26
N LEU A 274 19.24 4.07 2.97
CA LEU A 274 18.12 3.86 3.88
C LEU A 274 18.56 3.11 5.14
N ILE A 275 19.25 1.98 4.98
CA ILE A 275 19.73 1.16 6.10
C ILE A 275 20.69 1.96 6.99
N GLU A 276 21.60 2.75 6.41
CA GLU A 276 22.51 3.61 7.17
C GLU A 276 21.79 4.67 8.01
N SER A 277 20.67 5.19 7.50
CA SER A 277 19.85 6.18 8.20
C SER A 277 19.05 5.53 9.33
N LEU A 278 18.36 4.43 9.02
CA LEU A 278 17.50 3.73 9.96
C LEU A 278 18.32 3.07 11.08
N ALA A 279 19.49 2.51 10.80
CA ALA A 279 20.32 1.87 11.82
C ALA A 279 20.74 2.82 12.97
N LYS A 280 20.77 4.14 12.71
CA LYS A 280 21.10 5.15 13.72
C LYS A 280 19.95 5.47 14.66
N ILE A 281 18.70 5.19 14.27
CA ILE A 281 17.51 5.53 15.05
C ILE A 281 16.71 4.31 15.49
N CYS A 282 16.83 3.19 14.79
CA CYS A 282 16.13 1.93 15.04
C CYS A 282 16.97 0.98 15.92
N LYS A 283 16.33 0.07 16.67
CA LYS A 283 17.04 -1.03 17.36
C LYS A 283 17.08 -2.30 16.50
N VAL A 284 16.04 -2.52 15.72
CA VAL A 284 15.88 -3.69 14.85
C VAL A 284 15.43 -3.23 13.47
N LEU A 285 16.12 -3.73 12.45
CA LEU A 285 15.69 -3.61 11.06
C LEU A 285 15.18 -4.97 10.59
N VAL A 286 13.96 -5.00 10.07
CA VAL A 286 13.29 -6.19 9.55
C VAL A 286 13.09 -5.99 8.06
N VAL A 287 13.86 -6.69 7.23
CA VAL A 287 13.77 -6.58 5.77
C VAL A 287 13.10 -7.81 5.20
N THR A 288 12.08 -7.63 4.38
CA THR A 288 11.51 -8.72 3.58
C THR A 288 11.90 -8.56 2.12
N TYR A 289 12.35 -9.67 1.53
CA TYR A 289 12.78 -9.68 0.14
C TYR A 289 12.60 -11.07 -0.48
N ASN A 290 12.44 -11.14 -1.79
CA ASN A 290 12.28 -12.40 -2.51
C ASN A 290 13.37 -12.63 -3.56
N ASN A 291 13.58 -13.90 -3.90
CA ASN A 291 14.51 -14.34 -4.95
C ASN A 291 13.86 -14.40 -6.34
N THR A 292 13.01 -13.44 -6.72
CA THR A 292 12.37 -13.55 -8.04
C THR A 292 13.43 -13.45 -9.15
N TYR A 293 13.71 -14.57 -9.81
CA TYR A 293 14.46 -14.65 -11.07
C TYR A 293 13.54 -15.25 -12.13
N SER A 294 13.32 -14.51 -13.21
CA SER A 294 12.45 -14.94 -14.31
C SER A 294 13.10 -14.66 -15.65
N ALA A 295 12.59 -15.28 -16.72
CA ALA A 295 13.01 -14.98 -18.09
C ALA A 295 12.81 -13.50 -18.46
N ASN A 296 11.90 -12.79 -17.79
CA ASN A 296 11.70 -11.36 -17.99
C ASN A 296 12.57 -10.56 -17.01
N ALA A 297 13.63 -9.94 -17.51
CA ALA A 297 14.55 -9.11 -16.72
C ALA A 297 13.84 -8.05 -15.87
N ARG A 298 12.67 -7.55 -16.31
CA ARG A 298 11.90 -6.55 -15.56
C ARG A 298 11.31 -7.07 -14.25
N SER A 299 11.14 -8.38 -14.13
CA SER A 299 10.62 -9.04 -12.93
C SER A 299 11.73 -9.54 -12.01
N ASN A 300 13.00 -9.43 -12.43
CA ASN A 300 14.12 -9.90 -11.62
C ASN A 300 14.35 -8.98 -10.42
N ALA A 301 14.72 -9.60 -9.30
CA ALA A 301 15.17 -8.94 -8.10
C ALA A 301 16.32 -7.96 -8.42
N ARG A 302 16.21 -6.72 -7.92
CA ARG A 302 17.24 -5.67 -8.06
C ARG A 302 18.40 -5.80 -7.07
N LEU A 303 18.18 -6.53 -5.99
CA LEU A 303 19.13 -6.79 -4.91
C LEU A 303 19.28 -8.30 -4.80
N SER A 304 20.52 -8.76 -4.69
CA SER A 304 20.82 -10.13 -4.28
C SER A 304 20.78 -10.27 -2.76
N ASP A 305 20.57 -11.48 -2.26
CA ASP A 305 20.59 -11.75 -0.82
C ASP A 305 21.94 -11.37 -0.19
N ARG A 306 23.04 -11.58 -0.93
CA ARG A 306 24.38 -11.21 -0.51
C ARG A 306 24.51 -9.70 -0.35
N GLU A 307 24.02 -8.91 -1.30
CA GLU A 307 24.04 -7.45 -1.17
C GLU A 307 23.22 -6.95 0.02
N ILE A 308 22.06 -7.57 0.28
CA ILE A 308 21.23 -7.23 1.45
C ILE A 308 21.96 -7.58 2.74
N MET A 309 22.51 -8.79 2.84
CA MET A 309 23.30 -9.24 4.01
C MET A 309 24.50 -8.34 4.25
N ASP A 310 25.35 -8.09 3.24
CA ASP A 310 26.56 -7.27 3.36
C ASP A 310 26.23 -5.85 3.88
N ILE A 311 25.12 -5.26 3.39
CA ILE A 311 24.67 -3.94 3.83
C ILE A 311 24.15 -3.97 5.29
N LEU A 312 23.35 -4.97 5.66
CA LEU A 312 22.82 -5.09 7.03
C LEU A 312 23.91 -5.44 8.04
N GLU A 313 24.82 -6.36 7.73
CA GLU A 313 25.93 -6.76 8.59
C GLU A 313 26.91 -5.63 8.85
N SER A 314 27.04 -4.67 7.92
CA SER A 314 27.80 -3.44 8.15
C SER A 314 27.24 -2.54 9.26
N ARG A 315 25.99 -2.79 9.71
CA ARG A 315 25.27 -1.99 10.71
C ARG A 315 24.84 -2.77 11.95
N GLY A 316 24.99 -4.09 11.97
CA GLY A 316 24.53 -4.89 13.09
C GLY A 316 24.57 -6.39 12.88
N LYS A 317 24.29 -7.14 13.95
CA LYS A 317 24.22 -8.61 13.87
C LYS A 317 22.97 -9.01 13.09
N THR A 318 23.16 -9.70 11.97
CA THR A 318 22.06 -10.05 11.05
C THR A 318 21.80 -11.55 11.04
N GLN A 319 20.51 -11.91 11.03
CA GLN A 319 20.03 -13.28 10.87
C GLN A 319 19.07 -13.35 9.69
N ILE A 320 19.06 -14.47 8.98
CA ILE A 320 18.17 -14.71 7.84
C ILE A 320 17.23 -15.89 8.14
N PHE A 321 15.96 -15.72 7.83
CA PHE A 321 14.93 -16.75 7.90
C PHE A 321 14.33 -16.94 6.51
N GLU A 322 14.11 -18.19 6.10
CA GLU A 322 13.51 -18.52 4.81
C GLU A 322 12.15 -19.19 5.00
N TYR A 323 11.18 -18.78 4.19
CA TYR A 323 9.83 -19.34 4.17
C TYR A 323 9.41 -19.63 2.73
N ASP A 324 8.78 -20.79 2.52
CA ASP A 324 8.21 -21.13 1.21
C ASP A 324 7.05 -20.19 0.88
N PHE A 325 7.09 -19.57 -0.29
CA PHE A 325 6.07 -18.61 -0.70
C PHE A 325 5.60 -18.86 -2.14
N LYS A 326 4.28 -18.77 -2.37
CA LYS A 326 3.71 -18.92 -3.71
C LYS A 326 3.84 -17.59 -4.47
N PRO A 327 4.62 -17.52 -5.57
CA PRO A 327 4.79 -16.28 -6.31
C PRO A 327 3.47 -15.85 -6.96
N PHE A 328 3.30 -14.54 -7.15
CA PHE A 328 2.21 -14.03 -7.96
C PHE A 328 2.44 -14.38 -9.44
N THR A 329 1.45 -14.98 -10.10
CA THR A 329 1.53 -15.33 -11.53
C THR A 329 0.31 -14.79 -12.27
N SER A 330 0.54 -14.24 -13.47
CA SER A 330 -0.54 -13.82 -14.38
C SER A 330 -0.98 -14.94 -15.34
N GLY A 331 -0.72 -16.21 -14.99
CA GLY A 331 -1.30 -17.39 -15.65
C GLY A 331 -0.35 -18.33 -16.42
N LYS A 332 0.88 -17.96 -16.78
CA LYS A 332 1.76 -18.81 -17.63
C LYS A 332 3.14 -19.17 -17.08
N GLY A 333 3.47 -18.82 -15.83
CA GLY A 333 4.79 -19.11 -15.23
C GLY A 333 4.70 -20.07 -14.03
N LYS A 334 5.52 -21.12 -14.03
CA LYS A 334 5.85 -21.88 -12.81
C LYS A 334 7.24 -21.42 -12.34
N LEU A 335 7.29 -20.67 -11.25
CA LEU A 335 8.52 -20.41 -10.52
C LEU A 335 8.68 -21.53 -9.49
N VAL A 336 9.71 -22.35 -9.66
CA VAL A 336 10.08 -23.41 -8.71
C VAL A 336 11.03 -22.81 -7.67
N ASN A 337 10.90 -23.16 -6.39
CA ASN A 337 11.73 -22.68 -5.28
C ASN A 337 11.69 -21.16 -5.00
N HIS A 338 10.52 -20.54 -5.15
CA HIS A 338 10.32 -19.16 -4.71
C HIS A 338 10.22 -19.11 -3.18
N LYS A 339 11.14 -18.36 -2.56
CA LYS A 339 11.21 -18.20 -1.12
C LYS A 339 11.08 -16.72 -0.78
N GLU A 340 10.31 -16.43 0.26
CA GLU A 340 10.40 -15.16 0.94
C GLU A 340 11.51 -15.26 1.99
N ARG A 341 12.36 -14.23 2.05
CA ARG A 341 13.42 -14.12 3.05
C ARG A 341 13.15 -12.95 3.97
N ILE A 342 13.36 -13.21 5.25
CA ILE A 342 13.20 -12.24 6.31
C ILE A 342 14.57 -12.07 6.96
N PHE A 343 15.15 -10.89 6.78
CA PHE A 343 16.41 -10.50 7.38
C PHE A 343 16.12 -9.70 8.65
N ILE A 344 16.68 -10.12 9.77
CA ILE A 344 16.57 -9.40 11.04
C ILE A 344 17.97 -8.90 11.42
N CYS A 345 18.16 -7.59 11.42
CA CYS A 345 19.40 -6.94 11.83
C CYS A 345 19.22 -6.24 13.17
N LEU A 346 19.97 -6.67 14.19
CA LEU A 346 20.08 -5.99 15.48
C LEU A 346 21.19 -4.94 15.37
N THR A 347 20.79 -3.67 15.33
CA THR A 347 21.70 -2.55 15.04
C THR A 347 22.69 -2.34 16.17
N GLN A 348 23.95 -2.11 15.83
CA GLN A 348 24.95 -1.62 16.78
C GLN A 348 24.83 -0.09 16.81
N ARG A 349 24.52 0.47 17.98
CA ARG A 349 24.44 1.92 18.16
C ARG A 349 25.81 2.55 18.27
#